data_AF-A0A847DBT7-F1
#
_entry.id   AF-A0A847DBT7-F1
#
_cell.length_a   1.000
_cell.length_b   1.000
_cell.length_c   1.000
_cell.angle_alpha   90.00
_cell.angle_beta   90.00
_cell.angle_gamma   90.00
#
_symmetry.space_group_name_H-M   'P 1'
#
loop_
_entity.id
_entity.type
_entity.pdbx_description
1 polymer ?
#
loop_
_entity_poly.entity_id
_entity_poly.type
_entity_poly.pdbx_seq_one_letter_code
_entity_poly.pdbx_strand_id
1 'polypeptide(L)'
;MKSNTIFLSPDEMPKQWYNILADIKMNPPLGPDGKPVTPEMLAPVFPMNLIEQEVSTERWITIPDEVMNIYSIWRPSPLIRAVNFEKALGTPAKIYYKNESVSPAGSHKPNTAVPQAYYNKIF
;
A
#
# COMPACT_ATOMS: atom_id res chain seq x y z
N MET A 1 -33.29 3.33 -0.22
CA MET A 1 -32.44 3.44 0.98
C MET A 1 -31.16 4.17 0.58
N LYS A 2 -30.61 5.07 1.41
CA LYS A 2 -29.30 5.70 1.10
C LYS A 2 -28.17 4.69 1.38
N SER A 3 -27.24 4.54 0.44
CA SER A 3 -26.04 3.72 0.63
C SER A 3 -25.11 4.36 1.65
N ASN A 4 -24.58 3.56 2.58
CA ASN A 4 -23.50 3.97 3.49
C ASN A 4 -22.11 3.65 2.94
N THR A 5 -22.06 3.07 1.74
CA THR A 5 -20.85 2.63 1.05
C THR A 5 -20.51 3.62 -0.05
N ILE A 6 -19.26 4.08 -0.06
CA ILE A 6 -18.67 4.95 -1.08
C ILE A 6 -17.72 4.09 -1.90
N PHE A 7 -18.00 4.00 -3.19
CA PHE A 7 -17.14 3.32 -4.16
C PHE A 7 -16.33 4.35 -4.94
N LEU A 8 -15.10 3.99 -5.26
CA LEU A 8 -14.28 4.69 -6.24
C LEU A 8 -14.34 3.87 -7.53
N SER A 9 -14.52 4.52 -8.68
CA SER A 9 -14.49 3.82 -9.95
C SER A 9 -13.07 3.29 -10.25
N PRO A 10 -12.91 2.18 -11.00
CA PRO A 10 -11.60 1.66 -11.36
C PRO A 10 -10.74 2.66 -12.16
N ASP A 11 -11.37 3.52 -12.98
CA ASP A 11 -10.70 4.55 -13.78
C ASP A 11 -10.14 5.72 -12.93
N GLU A 12 -10.69 5.94 -11.75
CA GLU A 12 -10.18 6.89 -10.76
C GLU A 12 -9.11 6.29 -9.82
N MET A 13 -8.75 5.02 -10.00
CA MET A 13 -7.76 4.36 -9.12
C MET A 13 -6.39 5.06 -9.23
N PRO A 14 -5.71 5.33 -8.09
CA PRO A 14 -4.36 5.88 -8.12
C PRO A 14 -3.41 4.99 -8.92
N LYS A 15 -2.56 5.61 -9.74
CA LYS A 15 -1.59 4.94 -10.62
C LYS A 15 -0.16 4.93 -10.08
N GLN A 16 0.05 5.51 -8.89
CA GLN A 16 1.36 5.65 -8.27
C GLN A 16 1.25 5.34 -6.77
N TRP A 17 2.26 4.68 -6.22
CA TRP A 17 2.47 4.61 -4.78
C TRP A 17 3.09 5.90 -4.28
N TYR A 18 2.74 6.26 -3.05
CA TYR A 18 3.31 7.42 -2.36
C TYR A 18 4.41 6.97 -1.42
N ASN A 19 5.56 7.62 -1.50
CA ASN A 19 6.69 7.40 -0.60
C ASN A 19 6.80 8.58 0.38
N ILE A 20 6.57 8.29 1.66
CA ILE A 20 6.64 9.29 2.73
C ILE A 20 8.05 9.84 2.96
N LEU A 21 9.11 9.08 2.60
CA LEU A 21 10.50 9.50 2.77
C LEU A 21 10.89 10.70 1.88
N ALA A 22 10.06 11.06 0.90
CA ALA A 22 10.20 12.30 0.15
C ALA A 22 9.82 13.56 0.97
N ASP A 23 9.12 13.39 2.09
CA ASP A 23 8.61 14.47 2.94
C ASP A 23 9.20 14.44 4.36
N ILE A 24 9.82 13.35 4.77
CA ILE A 24 10.43 13.19 6.10
C ILE A 24 11.84 12.65 6.01
N LYS A 25 12.70 13.04 6.97
CA LYS A 25 14.02 12.43 7.14
C LYS A 25 13.95 11.33 8.19
N MET A 26 14.40 10.14 7.82
CA MET A 26 14.51 8.99 8.72
C MET A 26 15.98 8.61 8.90
N ASN A 27 16.35 8.13 10.09
CA ASN A 27 17.66 7.52 10.28
C ASN A 27 17.75 6.23 9.46
N PRO A 28 18.91 5.92 8.87
CA PRO A 28 19.06 4.68 8.11
C PRO A 28 18.91 3.47 9.04
N PRO A 29 18.42 2.33 8.52
CA PRO A 29 18.49 1.06 9.25
C PRO A 29 19.96 0.74 9.54
N LEU A 30 20.24 0.24 10.74
CA LEU A 30 21.58 -0.14 11.17
C LEU A 30 21.72 -1.67 11.15
N GLY A 31 22.90 -2.14 10.73
CA GLY A 31 23.29 -3.53 10.86
C GLY A 31 23.67 -3.90 12.29
N PRO A 32 23.99 -5.18 12.55
CA PRO A 32 24.43 -5.65 13.87
C PRO A 32 25.70 -4.96 14.40
N ASP A 33 26.51 -4.37 13.53
CA ASP A 33 27.73 -3.62 13.86
C ASP A 33 27.44 -2.13 14.19
N GLY A 34 26.17 -1.72 14.17
CA GLY A 34 25.74 -0.35 14.42
C GLY A 34 25.97 0.61 13.25
N LYS A 35 26.37 0.12 12.06
CA LYS A 35 26.57 0.96 10.87
C LYS A 35 25.34 0.91 9.96
N PRO A 36 25.09 1.96 9.16
CA PRO A 36 24.02 1.95 8.17
C PRO A 36 24.11 0.76 7.22
N VAL A 37 22.97 0.10 6.99
CA VAL A 37 22.84 -0.97 5.98
C VAL A 37 23.01 -0.35 4.60
N THR A 38 23.87 -0.94 3.78
CA THR A 38 24.04 -0.53 2.37
C THR A 38 23.15 -1.39 1.45
N PRO A 39 22.77 -0.89 0.26
CA PRO A 39 22.03 -1.66 -0.74
C PRO A 39 22.65 -3.05 -1.02
N GLU A 40 23.97 -3.14 -1.08
CA GLU A 40 24.70 -4.38 -1.37
C GLU A 40 24.52 -5.43 -0.28
N MET A 41 24.27 -5.00 0.96
CA MET A 41 23.98 -5.91 2.08
C MET A 41 22.58 -6.55 1.94
N LEU A 42 21.68 -5.97 1.16
CA LEU A 42 20.34 -6.49 0.89
C LEU A 42 20.30 -7.42 -0.35
N ALA A 43 21.26 -7.28 -1.26
CA ALA A 43 21.37 -8.03 -2.51
C ALA A 43 21.38 -9.57 -2.37
N PRO A 44 21.82 -10.20 -1.26
CA PRO A 44 21.69 -11.65 -1.09
C PRO A 44 20.25 -12.15 -0.96
N VAL A 45 19.30 -11.27 -0.63
CA VAL A 45 17.90 -11.64 -0.34
C VAL A 45 16.94 -11.01 -1.34
N PHE A 46 17.23 -9.79 -1.79
CA PHE A 46 16.33 -9.02 -2.65
C PHE A 46 16.96 -8.69 -4.00
N PRO A 47 16.18 -8.74 -5.10
CA PRO A 47 16.61 -8.22 -6.40
C PRO A 47 16.82 -6.70 -6.37
N MET A 48 17.70 -6.20 -7.26
CA MET A 48 18.10 -4.78 -7.25
C MET A 48 16.90 -3.84 -7.43
N ASN A 49 15.92 -4.21 -8.27
CA ASN A 49 14.71 -3.41 -8.49
C ASN A 49 13.82 -3.25 -7.24
N LEU A 50 13.91 -4.15 -6.24
CA LEU A 50 13.26 -4.01 -4.94
C LEU A 50 14.12 -3.19 -3.98
N ILE A 51 15.43 -3.36 -4.02
CA ILE A 51 16.37 -2.59 -3.20
C ILE A 51 16.31 -1.10 -3.56
N GLU A 52 16.22 -0.78 -4.87
CA GLU A 52 16.06 0.59 -5.36
C GLU A 52 14.80 1.27 -4.79
N GLN A 53 13.71 0.52 -4.59
CA GLN A 53 12.49 1.06 -3.97
C GLN A 53 12.70 1.37 -2.49
N GLU A 54 13.41 0.50 -1.75
CA GLU A 54 13.68 0.67 -0.32
C GLU A 54 14.50 1.94 -0.03
N VAL A 55 15.43 2.29 -0.92
CA VAL A 55 16.30 3.47 -0.77
C VAL A 55 15.81 4.69 -1.56
N SER A 56 14.67 4.59 -2.24
CA SER A 56 14.15 5.67 -3.08
C SER A 56 13.78 6.90 -2.25
N THR A 57 14.10 8.08 -2.79
CA THR A 57 13.64 9.38 -2.29
C THR A 57 12.59 10.01 -3.20
N GLU A 58 12.16 9.31 -4.24
CA GLU A 58 11.11 9.79 -5.14
C GLU A 58 9.76 9.77 -4.42
N ARG A 59 9.00 10.86 -4.55
CA ARG A 59 7.68 11.02 -3.90
C ARG A 59 6.62 10.05 -4.46
N TRP A 60 6.68 9.80 -5.77
CA TRP A 60 5.69 9.04 -6.50
C TRP A 60 6.37 7.94 -7.30
N ILE A 61 6.00 6.69 -7.03
CA ILE A 61 6.53 5.52 -7.73
C ILE A 61 5.41 4.96 -8.59
N THR A 62 5.61 4.91 -9.91
CA THR A 62 4.60 4.40 -10.84
C THR A 62 4.30 2.93 -10.59
N ILE A 63 3.02 2.58 -10.48
CA ILE A 63 2.58 1.20 -10.34
C ILE A 63 2.68 0.54 -11.72
N PRO A 64 3.39 -0.59 -11.88
CA PRO A 64 3.46 -1.30 -13.15
C PRO A 64 2.07 -1.73 -13.65
N ASP A 65 1.85 -1.69 -14.97
CA ASP A 65 0.56 -2.04 -15.57
C ASP A 65 0.12 -3.48 -15.22
N GLU A 66 1.05 -4.43 -15.17
CA GLU A 66 0.75 -5.81 -14.74
C GLU A 66 0.25 -5.86 -13.28
N VAL A 67 0.82 -5.05 -12.40
CA VAL A 67 0.38 -4.96 -11.00
C VAL A 67 -1.01 -4.30 -10.91
N MET A 68 -1.26 -3.25 -11.69
CA MET A 68 -2.58 -2.61 -11.77
C MET A 68 -3.66 -3.57 -12.27
N ASN A 69 -3.35 -4.38 -13.29
CA ASN A 69 -4.25 -5.40 -13.82
C ASN A 69 -4.59 -6.48 -12.78
N ILE A 70 -3.65 -6.84 -11.91
CA ILE A 70 -3.94 -7.78 -10.81
C ILE A 70 -4.75 -7.09 -9.71
N TYR A 71 -4.42 -5.84 -9.37
CA TYR A 71 -5.18 -5.06 -8.39
C TYR A 71 -6.65 -4.92 -8.76
N SER A 72 -7.00 -4.84 -10.05
CA SER A 72 -8.40 -4.73 -10.48
C SER A 72 -9.29 -5.91 -10.09
N ILE A 73 -8.71 -7.02 -9.59
CA ILE A 73 -9.47 -8.15 -9.04
C ILE A 73 -10.20 -7.75 -7.74
N TRP A 74 -9.63 -6.86 -6.91
CA TRP A 74 -10.24 -6.46 -5.62
C TRP A 74 -10.18 -4.96 -5.29
N ARG A 75 -9.48 -4.17 -6.11
CA ARG A 75 -9.31 -2.73 -5.93
C ARG A 75 -10.16 -1.97 -6.96
N PRO A 76 -10.69 -0.78 -6.60
CA PRO A 76 -10.57 -0.12 -5.29
C PRO A 76 -11.46 -0.76 -4.21
N SER A 77 -10.95 -0.83 -2.99
CA SER A 77 -11.76 -1.24 -1.82
C SER A 77 -12.77 -0.14 -1.43
N PRO A 78 -13.96 -0.48 -0.90
CA PRO A 78 -14.94 0.53 -0.52
C PRO A 78 -14.54 1.30 0.74
N LEU A 79 -14.98 2.56 0.83
CA LEU A 79 -15.01 3.32 2.09
C LEU A 79 -16.42 3.24 2.67
N ILE A 80 -16.55 2.79 3.90
CA ILE A 80 -17.87 2.54 4.51
C ILE A 80 -18.06 3.45 5.72
N ARG A 81 -19.21 4.10 5.81
CA ARG A 81 -19.63 4.85 6.99
C ARG A 81 -20.32 3.94 8.01
N ALA A 82 -19.82 3.91 9.24
CA ALA A 82 -20.30 3.04 10.30
C ALA A 82 -21.49 3.65 11.08
N VAL A 83 -22.60 3.95 10.41
CA VAL A 83 -23.72 4.73 10.97
C VAL A 83 -24.35 4.09 12.22
N ASN A 84 -24.42 2.76 12.30
CA ASN A 84 -24.93 2.08 13.48
C ASN A 84 -23.96 2.17 14.66
N PHE A 85 -22.66 2.20 14.38
CA PHE A 85 -21.63 2.39 15.40
C PHE A 85 -21.62 3.83 15.91
N GLU A 86 -21.78 4.82 15.02
CA GLU A 86 -21.97 6.22 15.40
C GLU A 86 -23.16 6.38 16.37
N LYS A 87 -24.29 5.74 16.07
CA LYS A 87 -25.50 5.73 16.93
C LYS A 87 -25.25 5.06 18.28
N ALA A 88 -24.60 3.89 18.28
CA ALA A 88 -24.30 3.16 19.50
C ALA A 88 -23.39 3.95 20.44
N LEU A 89 -22.49 4.77 19.89
CA LEU A 89 -21.60 5.63 20.66
C LEU A 89 -22.23 6.97 21.08
N GLY A 90 -23.35 7.37 20.46
CA GLY A 90 -23.92 8.72 20.66
C GLY A 90 -22.97 9.84 20.21
N THR A 91 -22.04 9.56 19.30
CA THR A 91 -20.99 10.52 18.90
C THR A 91 -21.46 11.48 17.79
N PRO A 92 -21.06 12.76 17.81
CA PRO A 92 -21.25 13.65 16.68
C PRO A 92 -20.26 13.38 15.53
N ALA A 93 -19.21 12.59 15.78
CA ALA A 93 -18.21 12.24 14.78
C ALA A 93 -18.80 11.34 13.69
N LYS A 94 -18.32 11.51 12.45
CA LYS A 94 -18.57 10.57 11.37
C LYS A 94 -17.45 9.56 11.34
N ILE A 95 -17.78 8.27 11.40
CA ILE A 95 -16.81 7.19 11.46
C ILE A 95 -16.81 6.47 10.11
N TYR A 96 -15.64 6.47 9.47
CA TYR A 96 -15.41 5.75 8.23
C TYR A 96 -14.30 4.72 8.42
N TYR A 97 -14.42 3.60 7.72
CA TYR A 97 -13.34 2.62 7.63
C TYR A 97 -13.10 2.25 6.16
N LYS A 98 -11.82 2.15 5.81
CA LYS A 98 -11.39 1.67 4.50
C LYS A 98 -11.42 0.14 4.53
N ASN A 99 -12.36 -0.46 3.80
CA ASN A 99 -12.63 -1.89 3.92
C ASN A 99 -11.66 -2.74 3.07
N GLU A 100 -10.44 -2.96 3.57
CA GLU A 100 -9.44 -3.82 2.93
C GLU A 100 -9.71 -5.32 3.12
N SER A 101 -10.81 -5.72 3.76
CA SER A 101 -11.18 -7.15 3.91
C SER A 101 -11.70 -7.78 2.62
N VAL A 102 -11.94 -6.98 1.57
CA VAL A 102 -12.56 -7.43 0.31
C VAL A 102 -11.59 -8.12 -0.65
N SER A 103 -10.30 -8.16 -0.33
CA SER A 103 -9.34 -8.92 -1.12
C SER A 103 -9.57 -10.43 -0.97
N PRO A 104 -9.11 -11.27 -1.92
CA PRO A 104 -9.24 -12.73 -1.81
C PRO A 104 -8.67 -13.31 -0.50
N ALA A 105 -7.63 -12.68 0.05
CA ALA A 105 -7.00 -13.08 1.30
C ALA A 105 -7.63 -12.46 2.56
N GLY A 106 -8.70 -11.65 2.41
CA GLY A 106 -9.38 -11.02 3.54
C GLY A 106 -8.59 -9.90 4.24
N SER A 107 -7.55 -9.34 3.61
CA SER A 107 -6.71 -8.30 4.21
C SER A 107 -5.98 -7.43 3.19
N HIS A 108 -5.26 -6.39 3.64
CA HIS A 108 -4.45 -5.52 2.78
C HIS A 108 -3.15 -6.17 2.27
N LYS A 109 -2.77 -7.37 2.76
CA LYS A 109 -1.48 -8.02 2.45
C LYS A 109 -1.21 -8.21 0.93
N PRO A 110 -2.20 -8.55 0.09
CA PRO A 110 -1.99 -8.62 -1.36
C PRO A 110 -1.48 -7.32 -1.98
N ASN A 111 -1.72 -6.16 -1.35
CA ASN A 111 -1.25 -4.85 -1.83
C ASN A 111 0.28 -4.71 -1.79
N THR A 112 1.01 -5.60 -1.09
CA THR A 112 2.49 -5.67 -1.19
C THR A 112 2.97 -7.01 -1.75
N ALA A 113 2.26 -8.11 -1.47
CA ALA A 113 2.66 -9.42 -1.99
C ALA A 113 2.64 -9.48 -3.53
N VAL A 114 1.66 -8.83 -4.18
CA VAL A 114 1.58 -8.79 -5.64
C VAL A 114 2.75 -8.01 -6.28
N PRO A 115 3.04 -6.76 -5.91
CA PRO A 115 4.19 -6.06 -6.47
C PRO A 115 5.51 -6.76 -6.14
N GLN A 116 5.69 -7.30 -4.91
CA GLN A 116 6.90 -8.07 -4.59
C GLN A 116 7.04 -9.32 -5.47
N ALA A 117 5.96 -10.09 -5.68
CA ALA A 117 5.99 -11.25 -6.58
C ALA A 117 6.28 -10.84 -8.03
N TYR A 118 5.73 -9.71 -8.50
CA TYR A 118 6.02 -9.16 -9.82
C TYR A 118 7.50 -8.80 -9.98
N TYR A 119 8.07 -8.00 -9.06
CA TYR A 119 9.46 -7.57 -9.16
C TYR A 119 10.47 -8.73 -9.03
N ASN A 120 10.16 -9.74 -8.23
CA ASN A 120 10.95 -10.97 -8.17
C ASN A 120 10.88 -11.79 -9.47
N LYS A 121 9.80 -11.71 -10.23
CA LYS A 121 9.62 -12.45 -11.49
C LYS A 121 10.35 -11.79 -12.66
N ILE A 122 10.40 -10.46 -12.70
CA ILE A 122 10.94 -9.69 -13.85
C ILE A 122 12.43 -9.32 -13.71
N PHE A 123 13.03 -9.61 -12.56
CA PHE A 123 14.47 -9.51 -12.32
C PHE A 123 15.19 -10.72 -12.90
#